data_AF-A0A814LCT1-F1
#
_entry.id   AF-A0A814LCT1-F1
#
_cell.length_a   1.000
_cell.length_b   1.000
_cell.length_c   1.000
_cell.angle_alpha   90.00
_cell.angle_beta   90.00
_cell.angle_gamma   90.00
#
_symmetry.space_group_name_H-M   'P 1'
#
loop_
_entity.id
_entity.type
_entity.pdbx_description
1 polymer ?
#
loop_
_entity_poly.entity_id
_entity_poly.type
_entity_poly.pdbx_seq_one_letter_code
_entity_poly.pdbx_strand_id
1 'polypeptide(L)'
;MVLQRAPQKSIVWGYSDTENVSIILTINAQVYQTKSFSSNENIWSITLDAESNEGPFELVATQIFSNRSKKSISLRDILFGDVWLCSGQSNMEMSVQKIFNGSIEIANAGKYPKIRLFTVEKRQSIQPEDELLGITLNWSIASVESVGSIYTSAVCWIYGRMIHVELDDHRPIGLIHTSWSESSIELWSPPEVFKDCHMLM
;
A
#
# COMPACT_ATOMS: atom_id res chain seq x y z
N MET A 1 2.18 -8.24 -0.54
CA MET A 1 2.21 -6.76 -0.73
C MET A 1 3.36 -6.40 -1.66
N VAL A 2 3.48 -5.14 -2.11
CA VAL A 2 4.62 -4.68 -2.94
C VAL A 2 5.25 -3.43 -2.32
N LEU A 3 6.57 -3.45 -2.18
CA LEU A 3 7.41 -2.32 -1.79
C LEU A 3 8.11 -1.74 -3.03
N GLN A 4 8.45 -0.45 -3.00
CA GLN A 4 9.12 0.19 -4.12
C GLN A 4 10.55 -0.37 -4.29
N ARG A 5 10.86 -0.84 -5.50
CA ARG A 5 12.17 -1.39 -5.87
C ARG A 5 13.26 -0.31 -6.06
N ALA A 6 14.51 -0.76 -6.11
CA ALA A 6 15.66 0.04 -6.49
C ALA A 6 15.47 0.77 -7.83
N PRO A 7 16.04 1.98 -8.01
CA PRO A 7 17.02 2.63 -7.13
C PRO A 7 16.40 3.34 -5.92
N GLN A 8 15.07 3.35 -5.79
CA GLN A 8 14.40 3.95 -4.64
C GLN A 8 14.55 3.07 -3.39
N LYS A 9 14.37 3.70 -2.23
CA LYS A 9 14.43 3.04 -0.92
C LYS A 9 13.05 3.05 -0.27
N SER A 10 12.57 1.87 0.10
CA SER A 10 11.28 1.73 0.79
C SER A 10 11.42 2.06 2.27
N ILE A 11 10.41 2.74 2.82
CA ILE A 11 10.32 3.06 4.25
C ILE A 11 9.35 2.09 4.90
N VAL A 12 9.81 1.41 5.94
CA VAL A 12 8.98 0.58 6.81
C VAL A 12 8.85 1.30 8.13
N TRP A 13 7.62 1.47 8.59
CA TRP A 13 7.32 2.14 9.85
C TRP A 13 6.20 1.40 10.58
N GLY A 14 6.01 1.75 11.84
CA GLY A 14 4.90 1.24 12.63
C GLY A 14 4.90 1.85 14.02
N TYR A 15 3.93 1.42 14.83
CA TYR A 15 3.82 1.82 16.22
C TYR A 15 4.58 0.86 17.12
N SER A 16 4.98 1.35 18.29
CA SER A 16 5.51 0.54 19.38
C SER A 16 4.61 0.67 20.61
N ASP A 17 4.61 -0.36 21.45
CA ASP A 17 3.73 -0.38 22.62
C ASP A 17 4.11 0.69 23.67
N THR A 18 5.36 1.17 23.68
CA THR A 18 5.88 2.18 24.62
C THR A 18 7.01 3.00 23.98
N GLU A 19 7.29 4.20 24.50
CA GLU A 19 8.37 5.05 23.98
C GLU A 19 9.77 4.46 24.22
N ASN A 20 10.74 4.89 23.41
CA ASN A 20 12.17 4.59 23.54
C ASN A 20 12.53 3.08 23.53
N VAL A 21 11.69 2.23 22.94
CA VAL A 21 11.98 0.79 22.79
C VAL A 21 12.81 0.50 21.55
N SER A 22 13.66 -0.51 21.64
CA SER A 22 14.48 -0.94 20.51
C SER A 22 13.65 -1.79 19.56
N ILE A 23 13.68 -1.45 18.27
CA ILE A 23 13.08 -2.22 17.20
C ILE A 23 14.19 -2.80 16.33
N ILE A 24 14.14 -4.12 16.10
CA ILE A 24 15.00 -4.82 15.15
C ILE A 24 14.13 -5.25 13.98
N LEU A 25 14.51 -4.85 12.77
CA LEU A 25 13.84 -5.26 11.54
C LEU A 25 14.78 -6.14 10.72
N THR A 26 14.29 -7.30 10.29
CA THR A 26 15.04 -8.19 9.40
C THR A 26 14.28 -8.39 8.10
N ILE A 27 14.93 -8.20 6.97
CA ILE A 27 14.40 -8.53 5.63
C ILE A 27 15.58 -8.92 4.73
N ASN A 28 15.42 -9.96 3.93
CA ASN A 28 16.46 -10.46 3.02
C ASN A 28 17.84 -10.67 3.70
N ALA A 29 17.85 -11.30 4.89
CA ALA A 29 19.03 -11.48 5.75
C ALA A 29 19.75 -10.20 6.22
N GLN A 30 19.27 -9.01 5.83
CA GLN A 30 19.74 -7.74 6.35
C GLN A 30 19.04 -7.40 7.65
N VAL A 31 19.78 -6.79 8.57
CA VAL A 31 19.29 -6.42 9.90
C VAL A 31 19.42 -4.92 10.08
N TYR A 32 18.32 -4.30 10.45
CA TYR A 32 18.20 -2.88 10.74
C TYR A 32 17.77 -2.69 12.19
N GLN A 33 18.17 -1.58 12.79
CA GLN A 33 17.79 -1.23 14.15
C GLN A 33 17.36 0.24 14.22
N THR A 34 16.30 0.50 14.98
CA THR A 34 15.84 1.84 15.30
C THR A 34 15.25 1.86 16.70
N LYS A 35 14.82 3.04 17.17
CA LYS A 35 14.03 3.20 18.39
C LYS A 35 12.72 3.92 18.07
N SER A 36 11.69 3.67 18.87
CA SER A 36 10.50 4.50 18.83
C SER A 36 10.77 5.89 19.41
N PHE A 37 10.18 6.91 18.80
CA PHE A 37 10.35 8.29 19.22
C PHE A 37 9.15 8.74 20.06
N SER A 38 9.41 9.38 21.20
CA SER A 38 8.36 9.87 22.11
C SER A 38 7.54 11.02 21.53
N SER A 39 8.10 11.80 20.59
CA SER A 39 7.46 12.99 20.05
C SER A 39 6.32 12.70 19.06
N ASN A 40 6.23 11.47 18.54
CA ASN A 40 5.34 11.10 17.43
C ASN A 40 4.59 9.81 17.75
N GLU A 41 3.81 9.78 18.84
CA GLU A 41 2.92 8.66 19.17
C GLU A 41 3.59 7.27 19.18
N ASN A 42 4.86 7.20 19.57
CA ASN A 42 5.64 5.96 19.59
C ASN A 42 5.85 5.31 18.21
N ILE A 43 5.80 6.11 17.15
CA ILE A 43 6.12 5.70 15.78
C ILE A 43 7.63 5.47 15.65
N TRP A 44 7.99 4.38 14.99
CA TRP A 44 9.35 4.09 14.55
C TRP A 44 9.36 3.98 13.02
N SER A 45 10.50 4.30 12.40
CA SER A 45 10.69 4.12 10.96
C SER A 45 12.11 3.65 10.65
N ILE A 46 12.23 2.88 9.57
CA ILE A 46 13.47 2.35 9.01
C ILE A 46 13.38 2.53 7.49
N THR A 47 14.40 3.18 6.93
CA THR A 47 14.60 3.19 5.47
C THR A 47 15.45 1.98 5.10
N LEU A 48 14.90 1.11 4.25
CA LEU A 48 15.62 -0.06 3.75
C LEU A 48 16.69 0.36 2.74
N ASP A 49 17.70 -0.48 2.56
CA ASP A 49 18.55 -0.40 1.38
C ASP A 49 17.75 -0.65 0.09
N ALA A 50 18.23 -0.06 -1.00
CA ALA A 50 17.56 -0.21 -2.29
C ALA A 50 17.67 -1.67 -2.75
N GLU A 51 16.53 -2.33 -2.90
CA GLU A 51 16.46 -3.76 -3.24
C GLU A 51 16.07 -3.92 -4.72
N SER A 52 16.90 -4.65 -5.47
CA SER A 52 16.67 -4.94 -6.90
C SER A 52 16.02 -6.31 -7.11
N ASN A 53 16.19 -7.23 -6.16
CA ASN A 53 15.58 -8.55 -6.21
C ASN A 53 14.08 -8.44 -5.92
N GLU A 54 13.27 -9.17 -6.67
CA GLU A 54 11.81 -9.02 -6.64
C GLU A 54 11.15 -9.72 -5.44
N GLY A 55 11.86 -10.60 -4.74
CA GLY A 55 11.31 -11.46 -3.68
C GLY A 55 10.70 -12.77 -4.24
N PRO A 56 9.77 -13.42 -3.50
CA PRO A 56 9.15 -12.95 -2.27
C PRO A 56 10.10 -12.97 -1.06
N PHE A 57 9.98 -11.95 -0.21
CA PHE A 57 10.69 -11.85 1.06
C PHE A 57 9.76 -11.99 2.26
N GLU A 58 10.36 -12.33 3.40
CA GLU A 58 9.78 -12.21 4.72
C GLU A 58 10.46 -11.03 5.44
N LEU A 59 9.63 -10.17 6.04
CA LEU A 59 10.05 -9.09 6.91
C LEU A 59 9.58 -9.40 8.33
N VAL A 60 10.51 -9.36 9.27
CA VAL A 60 10.24 -9.57 10.70
C VAL A 60 10.63 -8.31 11.46
N ALA A 61 9.65 -7.67 12.10
CA ALA A 61 9.87 -6.60 13.06
C ALA A 61 9.81 -7.17 14.48
N THR A 62 10.81 -6.90 15.31
CA THR A 62 10.90 -7.35 16.70
C THR A 62 11.13 -6.18 17.63
N GLN A 63 10.18 -5.93 18.53
CA GLN A 63 10.31 -5.00 19.63
C GLN A 63 10.99 -5.68 20.83
N ILE A 64 11.96 -5.01 21.45
CA ILE A 64 12.66 -5.46 22.66
C ILE A 64 12.31 -4.51 23.82
N PHE A 65 11.71 -5.07 24.86
CA PHE A 65 11.30 -4.32 26.05
C PHE A 65 12.44 -4.18 27.07
N SER A 66 12.28 -3.27 28.03
CA SER A 66 13.26 -3.02 29.11
C SER A 66 13.55 -4.26 29.96
N ASN A 67 12.55 -5.12 30.18
CA ASN A 67 12.68 -6.41 30.87
C ASN A 67 13.28 -7.53 29.99
N ARG A 68 13.77 -7.18 28.79
CA ARG A 68 14.34 -8.08 27.76
C ARG A 68 13.36 -9.06 27.12
N SER A 69 12.05 -8.94 27.38
CA SER A 69 11.06 -9.67 26.59
C SER A 69 11.04 -9.17 25.15
N LYS A 70 10.46 -9.97 24.25
CA LYS A 70 10.39 -9.68 22.82
C LYS A 70 8.98 -9.90 22.29
N LYS A 71 8.53 -9.03 21.39
CA LYS A 71 7.29 -9.18 20.61
C LYS A 71 7.63 -8.98 19.14
N SER A 72 7.13 -9.87 18.28
CA SER A 72 7.48 -9.85 16.86
C SER A 72 6.23 -9.89 15.98
N ILE A 73 6.31 -9.20 14.85
CA ILE A 73 5.34 -9.24 13.76
C ILE A 73 6.09 -9.70 12.51
N SER A 74 5.44 -10.57 11.73
CA SER A 74 6.00 -11.10 10.49
C SER A 74 5.08 -10.77 9.32
N LEU A 75 5.64 -10.18 8.28
CA LEU A 75 5.00 -9.95 7.00
C LEU A 75 5.65 -10.85 5.96
N ARG A 76 4.86 -11.58 5.20
CA ARG A 76 5.31 -12.57 4.21
C ARG A 76 4.79 -12.20 2.82
N ASP A 77 5.36 -12.82 1.79
CA ASP A 77 5.00 -12.56 0.39
C ASP A 77 5.12 -11.05 0.05
N ILE A 78 6.26 -10.48 0.44
CA ILE A 78 6.63 -9.11 0.09
C ILE A 78 7.41 -9.15 -1.21
N LEU A 79 6.91 -8.45 -2.22
CA LEU A 79 7.64 -8.24 -3.47
C LEU A 79 8.25 -6.85 -3.50
N PHE A 80 9.36 -6.68 -4.21
CA PHE A 80 9.86 -5.36 -4.61
C PHE A 80 9.54 -5.10 -6.07
N GLY A 81 8.85 -4.00 -6.35
CA GLY A 81 8.30 -3.67 -7.65
C GLY A 81 7.93 -2.19 -7.77
N ASP A 82 7.01 -1.89 -8.68
CA ASP A 82 6.46 -0.54 -8.83
C ASP A 82 5.10 -0.45 -8.15
N VAL A 83 4.90 0.61 -7.37
CA VAL A 83 3.67 0.83 -6.60
C VAL A 83 2.90 2.01 -7.19
N TRP A 84 1.64 1.79 -7.51
CA TRP A 84 0.76 2.78 -8.13
C TRP A 84 -0.44 3.09 -7.23
N LEU A 85 -0.66 4.38 -7.00
CA LEU A 85 -1.83 4.89 -6.31
C LEU A 85 -2.91 5.28 -7.33
N CYS A 86 -4.07 4.62 -7.24
CA CYS A 86 -5.22 4.80 -8.10
C CYS A 86 -6.32 5.55 -7.33
N SER A 87 -6.42 6.86 -7.54
CA SER A 87 -7.39 7.74 -6.88
C SER A 87 -8.24 8.51 -7.89
N GLY A 88 -9.23 9.26 -7.39
CA GLY A 88 -10.20 10.01 -8.19
C GLY A 88 -11.64 9.69 -7.79
N GLN A 89 -12.54 9.72 -8.77
CA GLN A 89 -13.99 9.56 -8.56
C GLN A 89 -14.54 8.30 -9.28
N SER A 90 -15.83 8.32 -9.65
CA SER A 90 -16.61 7.18 -10.15
C SER A 90 -15.99 6.39 -11.31
N ASN A 91 -15.31 7.04 -12.25
CA ASN A 91 -14.65 6.32 -13.34
C ASN A 91 -13.43 5.52 -12.87
N MET A 92 -12.71 6.00 -11.85
CA MET A 92 -11.66 5.23 -11.19
C MET A 92 -12.27 4.15 -10.30
N GLU A 93 -13.41 4.42 -9.65
CA GLU A 93 -14.07 3.47 -8.76
C GLU A 93 -14.76 2.31 -9.49
N MET A 94 -15.07 2.48 -10.77
CA MET A 94 -15.76 1.47 -11.58
C MET A 94 -15.06 0.12 -11.49
N SER A 95 -15.78 -0.92 -11.06
CA SER A 95 -15.21 -2.25 -10.86
C SER A 95 -14.95 -3.01 -12.16
N VAL A 96 -14.02 -3.97 -12.14
CA VAL A 96 -13.67 -4.80 -13.32
C VAL A 96 -14.90 -5.52 -13.89
N GLN A 97 -15.87 -5.88 -13.04
CA GLN A 97 -17.12 -6.52 -13.46
C GLN A 97 -17.98 -5.66 -14.41
N LYS A 98 -17.81 -4.33 -14.38
CA LYS A 98 -18.66 -3.36 -15.09
C LYS A 98 -18.08 -2.92 -16.43
N ILE A 99 -16.85 -3.31 -16.76
CA ILE A 99 -16.22 -2.94 -18.04
C ILE A 99 -16.48 -3.99 -19.12
N PHE A 100 -16.35 -3.58 -20.38
CA PHE A 100 -16.32 -4.50 -21.50
C PHE A 100 -15.20 -5.54 -21.30
N ASN A 101 -15.48 -6.81 -21.62
CA ASN A 101 -14.60 -7.95 -21.35
C ASN A 101 -14.23 -8.19 -19.87
N GLY A 102 -14.93 -7.58 -18.92
CA GLY A 102 -14.66 -7.76 -17.48
C GLY A 102 -14.58 -9.24 -17.03
N SER A 103 -15.48 -10.10 -17.51
CA SER A 103 -15.44 -11.53 -17.20
C SER A 103 -14.18 -12.24 -17.71
N ILE A 104 -13.64 -11.82 -18.87
CA ILE A 104 -12.41 -12.38 -19.45
C ILE A 104 -11.20 -11.92 -18.64
N GLU A 105 -11.17 -10.65 -18.23
CA GLU A 105 -10.12 -10.09 -17.36
C GLU A 105 -10.07 -10.82 -16.02
N ILE A 106 -11.23 -11.00 -15.39
CA ILE A 106 -11.36 -11.71 -14.11
C ILE A 106 -10.92 -13.17 -14.25
N ALA A 107 -11.39 -13.88 -15.28
CA ALA A 107 -11.02 -15.29 -15.51
C ALA A 107 -9.51 -15.48 -15.74
N ASN A 108 -8.84 -14.48 -16.33
CA ASN A 108 -7.41 -14.52 -16.60
C ASN A 108 -6.54 -13.96 -15.46
N ALA A 109 -7.13 -13.39 -14.41
CA ALA A 109 -6.42 -12.69 -13.34
C ALA A 109 -5.28 -13.53 -12.71
N GLY A 110 -5.51 -14.83 -12.50
CA GLY A 110 -4.54 -15.74 -11.90
C GLY A 110 -3.26 -15.96 -12.74
N LYS A 111 -3.23 -15.48 -13.99
CA LYS A 111 -2.03 -15.51 -14.85
C LYS A 111 -0.98 -14.47 -14.44
N TYR A 112 -1.31 -13.55 -13.53
CA TYR A 112 -0.46 -12.43 -13.14
C TYR A 112 -0.08 -12.49 -11.65
N PRO A 113 0.61 -13.55 -11.18
CA PRO A 113 0.86 -13.80 -9.76
C PRO A 113 1.85 -12.82 -9.12
N LYS A 114 2.44 -11.88 -9.87
CA LYS A 114 3.29 -10.80 -9.34
C LYS A 114 2.54 -9.47 -9.17
N ILE A 115 1.25 -9.41 -9.52
CA ILE A 115 0.40 -8.24 -9.24
C ILE A 115 -0.23 -8.43 -7.85
N ARG A 116 -0.24 -7.36 -7.05
CA ARG A 116 -0.96 -7.31 -5.77
C ARG A 116 -1.95 -6.16 -5.77
N LEU A 117 -3.17 -6.44 -5.30
CA LEU A 117 -4.27 -5.48 -5.17
C LEU A 117 -4.47 -5.10 -3.72
N PHE A 118 -4.78 -3.84 -3.48
CA PHE A 118 -5.14 -3.31 -2.16
C PHE A 118 -6.19 -2.21 -2.32
N THR A 119 -7.24 -2.24 -1.52
CA THR A 119 -8.28 -1.20 -1.53
C THR A 119 -8.48 -0.67 -0.12
N VAL A 120 -8.27 0.64 0.03
CA VAL A 120 -8.48 1.36 1.29
C VAL A 120 -9.98 1.49 1.57
N GLU A 121 -10.38 1.34 2.84
CA GLU A 121 -11.76 1.63 3.24
C GLU A 121 -12.03 3.13 3.16
N LYS A 122 -13.18 3.48 2.60
CA LYS A 122 -13.64 4.86 2.54
C LYS A 122 -13.95 5.40 3.94
N ARG A 123 -13.07 6.26 4.43
CA ARG A 123 -13.22 6.98 5.71
C ARG A 123 -12.97 8.46 5.46
N GLN A 124 -13.88 9.31 5.93
CA GLN A 124 -13.65 10.75 5.94
C GLN A 124 -12.88 11.13 7.20
N SER A 125 -11.95 12.06 7.07
CA SER A 125 -11.39 12.78 8.20
C SER A 125 -11.22 14.25 7.84
N ILE A 126 -11.39 15.10 8.85
CA ILE A 126 -11.14 16.55 8.75
C ILE A 126 -9.71 16.92 9.18
N GLN A 127 -8.92 15.94 9.61
CA GLN A 127 -7.51 16.07 9.94
C GLN A 127 -6.72 14.99 9.18
N PRO A 128 -5.42 15.20 8.90
CA PRO A 128 -4.57 14.13 8.43
C PRO A 128 -4.54 12.98 9.43
N GLU A 129 -4.71 11.75 8.95
CA GLU A 129 -4.59 10.53 9.75
C GLU A 129 -3.22 9.90 9.52
N ASP A 130 -2.59 9.40 10.59
CA ASP A 130 -1.27 8.77 10.50
C ASP A 130 -1.35 7.33 9.94
N GLU A 131 -2.49 6.65 10.10
CA GLU A 131 -2.72 5.31 9.57
C GLU A 131 -4.06 5.15 8.83
N LEU A 132 -4.18 4.05 8.09
CA LEU A 132 -5.44 3.70 7.43
C LEU A 132 -6.45 3.24 8.48
N LEU A 133 -7.56 3.98 8.61
CA LEU A 133 -8.66 3.66 9.53
C LEU A 133 -9.52 2.46 9.09
N GLY A 134 -9.17 1.80 7.99
CA GLY A 134 -9.85 0.62 7.49
C GLY A 134 -9.34 0.12 6.14
N ILE A 135 -9.55 -1.18 5.88
CA ILE A 135 -9.12 -1.85 4.65
C ILE A 135 -10.27 -2.67 4.11
N THR A 136 -10.67 -2.41 2.87
CA THR A 136 -11.74 -3.17 2.20
C THR A 136 -11.21 -4.39 1.45
N LEU A 137 -10.05 -4.27 0.81
CA LEU A 137 -9.34 -5.40 0.20
C LEU A 137 -7.91 -5.40 0.72
N ASN A 138 -7.59 -6.37 1.59
CA ASN A 138 -6.22 -6.62 2.03
C ASN A 138 -5.31 -6.91 0.83
N TRP A 139 -4.01 -6.71 1.00
CA TRP A 139 -3.01 -7.02 -0.02
C TRP A 139 -3.21 -8.45 -0.54
N SER A 140 -3.72 -8.56 -1.77
CA SER A 140 -4.16 -9.82 -2.35
C SER A 140 -3.42 -10.09 -3.65
N ILE A 141 -3.04 -11.35 -3.89
CA ILE A 141 -2.55 -11.79 -5.20
C ILE A 141 -3.67 -11.59 -6.22
N ALA A 142 -3.34 -11.20 -7.46
CA ALA A 142 -4.31 -11.18 -8.54
C ALA A 142 -4.90 -12.58 -8.76
N SER A 143 -6.22 -12.68 -8.58
CA SER A 143 -6.98 -13.93 -8.70
C SER A 143 -8.39 -13.60 -9.20
N VAL A 144 -9.17 -14.64 -9.51
CA VAL A 144 -10.58 -14.49 -9.90
C VAL A 144 -11.35 -13.74 -8.81
N GLU A 145 -11.07 -14.03 -7.54
CA GLU A 145 -11.73 -13.43 -6.39
C GLU A 145 -11.31 -11.97 -6.17
N SER A 146 -10.00 -11.68 -6.19
CA SER A 146 -9.50 -10.34 -5.90
C SER A 146 -9.77 -9.36 -7.04
N VAL A 147 -9.54 -9.74 -8.30
CA VAL A 147 -9.85 -8.92 -9.48
C VAL A 147 -11.37 -8.83 -9.70
N GLY A 148 -12.09 -9.92 -9.43
CA GLY A 148 -13.54 -9.97 -9.51
C GLY A 148 -14.27 -9.26 -8.37
N SER A 149 -13.57 -8.76 -7.35
CA SER A 149 -14.18 -7.99 -6.27
C SER A 149 -14.84 -6.71 -6.79
N ILE A 150 -15.98 -6.33 -6.20
CA ILE A 150 -16.63 -5.04 -6.50
C ILE A 150 -15.78 -3.83 -6.07
N TYR A 151 -14.73 -4.06 -5.28
CA TYR A 151 -13.84 -3.04 -4.73
C TYR A 151 -12.54 -2.85 -5.53
N THR A 152 -12.33 -3.65 -6.58
CA THR A 152 -11.16 -3.53 -7.46
C THR A 152 -11.49 -2.63 -8.63
N SER A 153 -10.81 -1.49 -8.70
CA SER A 153 -10.89 -0.55 -9.81
C SER A 153 -10.48 -1.21 -11.13
N ALA A 154 -11.34 -1.10 -12.14
CA ALA A 154 -11.07 -1.60 -13.49
C ALA A 154 -9.90 -0.87 -14.14
N VAL A 155 -9.88 0.47 -14.06
CA VAL A 155 -8.81 1.28 -14.64
C VAL A 155 -7.48 0.93 -13.99
N CYS A 156 -7.45 0.82 -12.66
CA CYS A 156 -6.25 0.45 -11.91
C CYS A 156 -5.74 -0.94 -12.31
N TRP A 157 -6.65 -1.93 -12.38
CA TRP A 157 -6.32 -3.30 -12.79
C TRP A 157 -5.75 -3.35 -14.21
N ILE A 158 -6.46 -2.77 -15.19
CA ILE A 158 -6.05 -2.82 -16.59
C ILE A 158 -4.70 -2.14 -16.79
N TYR A 159 -4.52 -0.97 -16.18
CA TYR A 159 -3.25 -0.26 -16.21
C TYR A 159 -2.11 -1.12 -15.64
N GLY A 160 -2.26 -1.62 -14.41
CA GLY A 160 -1.23 -2.42 -13.77
C GLY A 160 -0.93 -3.72 -14.51
N ARG A 161 -1.95 -4.39 -15.05
CA ARG A 161 -1.79 -5.59 -15.89
C ARG A 161 -1.02 -5.29 -17.17
N MET A 162 -1.35 -4.18 -17.86
CA MET A 162 -0.66 -3.78 -19.08
C MET A 162 0.80 -3.45 -18.78
N ILE A 163 1.08 -2.60 -17.80
CA ILE A 163 2.45 -2.25 -17.41
C ILE A 163 3.24 -3.48 -16.99
N HIS A 164 2.64 -4.38 -16.21
CA HIS A 164 3.26 -5.65 -15.84
C HIS A 164 3.66 -6.49 -17.05
N VAL A 165 2.84 -6.55 -18.10
CA VAL A 165 3.14 -7.33 -19.32
C VAL A 165 4.20 -6.64 -20.18
N GLU A 166 4.15 -5.32 -20.29
CA GLU A 166 5.05 -4.54 -21.16
C GLU A 166 6.45 -4.35 -20.57
N LEU A 167 6.59 -4.40 -19.24
CA LEU A 167 7.91 -4.29 -18.60
C LEU A 167 8.67 -5.61 -18.64
N ASP A 168 9.98 -5.51 -18.88
CA ASP A 168 10.89 -6.66 -18.84
C ASP A 168 10.71 -7.50 -17.56
N ASP A 169 10.77 -8.83 -17.72
CA ASP A 169 10.63 -9.84 -16.66
C ASP A 169 9.30 -9.86 -15.88
N HIS A 170 8.27 -9.22 -16.43
CA HIS A 170 6.95 -9.16 -15.80
C HIS A 170 7.06 -8.58 -14.38
N ARG A 171 7.53 -7.34 -14.27
CA ARG A 171 7.84 -6.67 -13.00
C ARG A 171 6.67 -6.75 -11.99
N PRO A 172 6.91 -6.97 -10.69
CA PRO A 172 5.86 -6.89 -9.67
C PRO A 172 5.19 -5.52 -9.62
N ILE A 173 3.86 -5.51 -9.53
CA ILE A 173 3.06 -4.29 -9.48
C ILE A 173 2.18 -4.30 -8.25
N GLY A 174 2.30 -3.27 -7.42
CA GLY A 174 1.38 -2.99 -6.31
C GLY A 174 0.35 -1.95 -6.73
N LEU A 175 -0.93 -2.29 -6.65
CA LEU A 175 -2.03 -1.39 -6.98
C LEU A 175 -2.80 -1.02 -5.72
N ILE A 176 -2.75 0.26 -5.35
CA ILE A 176 -3.43 0.83 -4.18
C ILE A 176 -4.61 1.66 -4.67
N HIS A 177 -5.83 1.17 -4.43
CA HIS A 177 -7.06 1.85 -4.81
C HIS A 177 -7.61 2.70 -3.65
N THR A 178 -7.80 4.00 -3.91
CA THR A 178 -8.26 5.00 -2.93
C THR A 178 -9.33 5.96 -3.49
N SER A 179 -10.01 5.60 -4.56
CA SER A 179 -10.99 6.50 -5.19
C SER A 179 -12.31 6.60 -4.41
N TRP A 180 -13.04 7.69 -4.64
CA TRP A 180 -14.33 7.96 -4.00
C TRP A 180 -15.30 8.63 -4.98
N SER A 181 -16.30 7.89 -5.46
CA SER A 181 -17.39 8.44 -6.31
C SER A 181 -18.15 9.59 -5.65
N GLU A 182 -18.60 10.57 -6.44
CA GLU A 182 -19.40 11.71 -5.97
C GLU A 182 -18.67 12.65 -5.00
N SER A 183 -17.33 12.56 -4.94
CA SER A 183 -16.51 13.55 -4.25
C SER A 183 -16.07 14.65 -5.23
N SER A 184 -16.18 15.90 -4.79
CA SER A 184 -15.67 17.05 -5.53
C SER A 184 -14.21 17.32 -5.16
N ILE A 185 -13.47 18.04 -5.99
CA ILE A 185 -12.02 18.27 -5.80
C ILE A 185 -11.73 19.08 -4.52
N GLU A 186 -12.69 19.87 -4.05
CA GLU A 186 -12.62 20.62 -2.81
C GLU A 186 -12.38 19.70 -1.61
N LEU A 187 -13.01 18.52 -1.58
CA LEU A 187 -12.82 17.53 -0.51
C LEU A 187 -11.44 16.87 -0.51
N TRP A 188 -10.68 17.03 -1.60
CA TRP A 188 -9.31 16.50 -1.77
C TRP A 188 -8.25 17.60 -1.74
N SER A 189 -8.67 18.84 -1.52
CA SER A 189 -7.78 20.00 -1.49
C SER A 189 -7.39 20.32 -0.04
N PRO A 190 -6.09 20.61 0.24
CA PRO A 190 -5.69 21.06 1.56
C PRO A 190 -6.46 22.31 2.00
N PRO A 191 -6.81 22.46 3.30
CA PRO A 191 -7.55 23.62 3.80
C PRO A 191 -6.92 24.97 3.45
N GLU A 192 -5.59 25.00 3.26
CA GLU A 192 -4.82 26.18 2.88
C GLU A 192 -5.24 26.74 1.52
N VAL A 193 -5.62 25.88 0.56
CA VAL A 193 -6.01 26.29 -0.81
C VAL A 193 -7.21 27.23 -0.80
N PHE A 194 -8.15 27.03 0.11
CA PHE A 194 -9.37 27.85 0.19
C PHE A 194 -9.09 29.25 0.70
N LYS A 195 -8.11 29.40 1.60
CA LYS A 195 -7.64 30.71 2.06
C LYS A 195 -7.01 31.49 0.91
N ASP A 196 -6.16 30.83 0.12
CA ASP A 196 -5.46 31.45 -1.00
C ASP A 196 -6.41 31.83 -2.15
N CYS A 197 -7.46 31.04 -2.38
CA CYS A 197 -8.46 31.32 -3.41
C CYS A 197 -9.63 32.21 -2.93
N HIS A 198 -9.59 32.72 -1.69
CA HIS A 198 -10.68 33.50 -1.08
C HIS A 198 -12.05 32.82 -1.15
N MET A 199 -12.08 31.49 -1.07
CA MET A 199 -13.31 30.70 -1.04
C MET A 199 -13.72 30.47 0.41
N LEU A 200 -15.01 30.68 0.71
CA LEU A 200 -15.58 30.30 2.00
C LEU A 200 -15.92 28.80 1.93
N MET A 201 -15.28 28.00 2.79
CA MET A 201 -15.78 26.66 3.14
C MET A 201 -16.58 26.71 4.41
#